data_AF-A0A928UAH3-F1
#
_entry.id   AF-A0A928UAH3-F1
#
_cell.length_a   1.000
_cell.length_b   1.000
_cell.length_c   1.000
_cell.angle_alpha   90.00
_cell.angle_beta   90.00
_cell.angle_gamma   90.00
#
_symmetry.space_group_name_H-M   'P 1'
#
loop_
_entity.id
_entity.type
_entity.pdbx_description
1 polymer ?
#
loop_
_entity_poly.entity_id
_entity_poly.type
_entity_poly.pdbx_seq_one_letter_code
_entity_poly.pdbx_strand_id
1 'polypeptide(L)' 'MKISIESPSRIKMTPETEHEKESLEALWKILIRCEKESKTLCPIGEYIPSKNDGANFVIQEH' A
#
# COMPACT_ATOMS: atom_id res chain seq x y z
N MET A 1 -4.64 -9.05 7.53
CA MET A 1 -3.48 -8.86 6.65
C MET A 1 -2.27 -8.58 7.51
N LYS A 2 -1.17 -9.29 7.29
CA LYS A 2 0.08 -9.10 8.02
C LYS A 2 1.08 -8.27 7.21
N ILE A 3 1.65 -7.25 7.85
CA ILE A 3 2.72 -6.42 7.27
C ILE A 3 4.01 -6.71 8.02
N SER A 4 5.09 -7.01 7.28
CA SER A 4 6.43 -7.23 7.81
C SER A 4 7.43 -6.31 7.11
N ILE A 5 8.34 -5.70 7.88
CA ILE A 5 9.49 -4.97 7.36
C ILE A 5 10.67 -5.94 7.37
N GLU A 6 11.03 -6.46 6.20
CA GLU A 6 12.09 -7.47 6.07
C GLU A 6 13.48 -6.83 5.93
N SER A 7 13.54 -5.57 5.46
CA SER A 7 14.74 -4.73 5.43
C SER A 7 14.34 -3.25 5.34
N PRO A 8 15.28 -2.28 5.45
CA PRO A 8 14.98 -0.85 5.30
C PRO A 8 14.28 -0.47 3.98
N SER A 9 14.39 -1.33 2.95
CA SER A 9 13.81 -1.11 1.62
C SER A 9 12.83 -2.21 1.18
N ARG A 10 12.52 -3.18 2.05
CA ARG A 10 11.67 -4.33 1.69
C ARG A 10 10.55 -4.52 2.69
N ILE A 11 9.33 -4.36 2.19
CA ILE A 11 8.08 -4.60 2.92
C ILE A 11 7.41 -5.83 2.32
N LYS A 12 6.83 -6.68 3.16
CA LYS A 12 6.03 -7.83 2.74
C LYS A 12 4.63 -7.72 3.34
N MET A 13 3.63 -7.77 2.48
CA MET A 13 2.22 -7.84 2.84
C MET A 13 1.73 -9.26 2.57
N THR A 14 1.16 -9.92 3.58
CA THR A 14 0.64 -11.29 3.46
C THR A 14 -0.85 -11.26 3.80
N PRO A 15 -1.76 -11.54 2.84
CA PRO A 15 -3.18 -11.58 3.10
C PRO A 15 -3.52 -12.81 3.94
N GLU A 16 -4.49 -12.68 4.83
CA GLU A 16 -4.93 -13.71 5.77
C GLU A 16 -6.36 -14.19 5.48
N THR A 17 -7.09 -13.48 4.62
CA THR A 17 -8.46 -13.81 4.18
C THR A 17 -8.60 -13.69 2.66
N GLU A 18 -9.65 -14.28 2.08
CA GLU A 18 -9.93 -14.16 0.63
C GLU A 18 -10.16 -12.71 0.21
N HIS A 19 -10.91 -11.94 1.00
CA HIS A 19 -11.14 -10.52 0.74
C HIS A 19 -9.84 -9.70 0.71
N GLU A 20 -8.89 -10.05 1.58
CA GLU A 20 -7.57 -9.41 1.60
C GLU A 20 -6.71 -9.81 0.41
N LYS A 21 -6.87 -11.04 -0.13
CA LYS A 21 -6.18 -11.45 -1.37
C LYS A 21 -6.65 -10.61 -2.56
N GLU A 22 -7.97 -10.44 -2.71
CA GLU A 22 -8.57 -9.60 -3.75
C GLU A 22 -8.09 -8.15 -3.62
N SER A 23 -8.09 -7.63 -2.39
CA SER A 23 -7.61 -6.27 -2.10
C SER A 23 -6.12 -6.10 -2.42
N LEU A 24 -5.29 -7.08 -2.08
CA LEU A 24 -3.85 -7.05 -2.37
C LEU A 24 -3.58 -7.17 -3.88
N GLU A 25 -4.35 -7.96 -4.62
CA GLU A 25 -4.26 -8.04 -6.08
C GLU A 25 -4.61 -6.70 -6.73
N ALA A 26 -5.67 -6.04 -6.26
CA ALA A 26 -6.05 -4.71 -6.73
C ALA A 26 -4.95 -3.66 -6.45
N LEU A 27 -4.39 -3.65 -5.24
CA LEU A 27 -3.25 -2.80 -4.88
C LEU A 27 -2.04 -3.06 -5.79
N TRP A 28 -1.73 -4.33 -6.06
CA TRP A 28 -0.61 -4.70 -6.94
C TRP A 28 -0.77 -4.15 -8.35
N LYS A 29 -1.98 -4.22 -8.92
CA LYS A 29 -2.30 -3.62 -10.23
C LYS A 29 -2.10 -2.11 -10.23
N ILE A 30 -2.46 -1.42 -9.14
CA ILE A 30 -2.22 0.02 -8.96
C ILE A 30 -0.72 0.33 -8.96
N LEU A 31 0.09 -0.45 -8.23
CA LEU A 31 1.54 -0.24 -8.16
C LEU A 31 2.22 -0.43 -9.52
N ILE A 32 1.87 -1.50 -10.26
CA ILE A 32 2.37 -1.71 -11.64
C ILE A 32 2.00 -0.53 -12.54
N ARG A 33 0.77 -0.01 -12.40
CA ARG A 33 0.33 1.15 -13.18
C ARG A 33 1.15 2.38 -12.83
N CYS A 34 1.43 2.62 -11.54
CA CYS A 34 2.26 3.72 -11.10
C CYS A 34 3.68 3.64 -11.70
N GLU A 35 4.29 2.46 -11.66
CA GLU A 35 5.60 2.20 -12.29
C GLU A 35 5.57 2.50 -13.80
N LYS A 36 4.56 2.01 -14.53
CA LYS A 36 4.44 2.23 -15.99
C LYS A 36 4.20 3.68 -16.37
N GLU A 37 3.39 4.40 -15.60
CA GLU A 37 3.00 5.78 -15.87
C GLU A 37 3.93 6.80 -15.19
N SER A 38 5.03 6.36 -14.57
CA SER A 38 5.94 7.22 -13.78
C SER A 38 5.20 8.05 -12.71
N LYS A 39 4.16 7.46 -12.11
CA LYS A 39 3.40 8.02 -10.99
C LYS A 39 3.92 7.46 -9.69
N THR A 40 3.66 8.17 -8.60
CA THR A 40 4.11 7.77 -7.26
C THR A 40 2.91 7.61 -6.33
N LEU A 41 2.93 6.54 -5.52
CA LEU A 41 1.98 6.35 -4.44
C LEU A 41 2.49 7.09 -3.19
N CYS A 42 1.84 8.21 -2.85
CA CYS A 42 2.27 9.11 -1.79
C CYS A 42 1.34 8.99 -0.57
N PRO A 43 1.87 8.95 0.67
CA PRO A 43 1.04 8.99 1.87
C PRO A 43 0.30 10.33 1.97
N ILE A 44 -0.92 10.30 2.48
CA ILE A 44 -1.73 11.50 2.75
C ILE A 44 -1.77 11.74 4.26
N GLY A 45 -1.35 12.93 4.69
CA GLY A 45 -1.41 13.34 6.09
C GLY A 45 -0.49 12.52 7.00
N GLU A 46 -0.96 12.24 8.22
CA GLU A 46 -0.27 11.38 9.19
C GLU A 46 -1.08 10.13 9.46
N TYR A 47 -0.40 9.02 9.73
CA TYR A 47 -1.01 7.81 10.30
C TYR A 47 -0.59 7.66 11.76
N ILE A 48 -1.56 7.84 12.66
CA ILE A 48 -1.42 7.59 14.09
C ILE A 48 -2.37 6.44 14.44
N PRO A 49 -1.87 5.26 14.86
CA PRO A 49 -2.72 4.10 15.17
C PRO A 49 -3.81 4.35 16.22
N SER A 50 -3.60 5.31 17.13
CA SER A 50 -4.59 5.69 18.15
C SER A 50 -5.66 6.67 17.67
N LYS A 51 -5.52 7.22 16.46
CA LYS A 51 -6.43 8.24 15.91
C LYS A 51 -7.02 7.88 14.55
N ASN A 52 -6.40 6.97 13.82
CA ASN A 52 -6.76 6.66 12.44
C ASN A 52 -7.02 5.16 12.28
N ASP A 53 -8.12 4.82 11.62
CA ASP A 53 -8.48 3.42 11.30
C ASP A 53 -7.66 2.84 10.14
N GLY A 54 -6.86 3.67 9.46
CA GLY A 54 -6.00 3.23 8.36
C GLY A 54 -5.05 4.31 7.87
N ALA A 55 -3.99 3.88 7.19
CA ALA A 55 -3.08 4.74 6.45
C ALA A 55 -3.64 5.03 5.06
N ASN A 56 -3.61 6.30 4.65
CA ASN A 56 -4.18 6.75 3.37
C ASN A 56 -3.07 7.12 2.39
N PHE A 57 -3.28 6.81 1.12
CA PHE A 57 -2.35 7.11 0.04
C PHE A 57 -3.10 7.68 -1.17
N VAL A 58 -2.43 8.57 -1.90
CA VAL A 58 -2.89 9.15 -3.17
C VAL A 58 -1.87 8.84 -4.27
N ILE A 59 -2.34 8.65 -5.49
CA ILE A 59 -1.47 8.53 -6.67
C ILE A 59 -1.20 9.95 -7.18
N GLN A 60 0.06 10.36 -7.25
CA GLN A 60 0.47 11.66 -7.78
C GLN A 60 1.17 11.49 -9.14
N GLU A 61 0.86 12.41 -10.05
CA GLU A 61 1.57 12.55 -11.33
C GLU A 61 2.77 13.49 -11.13
N HIS A 62 3.87 13.18 -11.81
CA HIS A 62 5.08 14.01 -11.83
C HIS A 62 5.15 14.85 -13.11
#